data_AF-A0A6P0N9P1-F1
#
_entry.id   AF-A0A6P0N9P1-F1
#
_cell.length_a   1.000
_cell.length_b   1.000
_cell.length_c   1.000
_cell.angle_alpha   90.00
_cell.angle_beta   90.00
_cell.angle_gamma   90.00
#
_symmetry.space_group_name_H-M   'P 1'
#
loop_
_entity.id
_entity.type
_entity.pdbx_description
1 polymer ?
#
loop_
_entity_poly.entity_id
_entity_poly.type
_entity_poly.pdbx_seq_one_letter_code
_entity_poly.pdbx_strand_id
1 'polypeptide(L)' 'MKSLKDYKIILRPDDNGTFVAYIPAIQGCHAWGETPEAALCELNPVFEMIQEEYSATRKSEVRSQKSEVNYD' A
#
# COMPACT_ATOMS: atom_id res chain seq x y z
N MET A 1 -2.68 11.82 -6.55
CA MET A 1 -2.50 10.48 -5.93
C MET A 1 -1.03 10.32 -5.63
N LYS A 2 -0.65 9.73 -4.49
CA LYS A 2 0.77 9.43 -4.21
C LYS A 2 1.18 8.19 -5.00
N SER A 3 2.43 8.13 -5.41
CA SER A 3 3.05 6.99 -6.11
C SER A 3 4.11 6.35 -5.22
N LEU A 4 4.57 5.14 -5.55
CA LEU A 4 5.65 4.48 -4.81
C LEU A 4 6.94 5.32 -4.73
N LYS A 5 7.20 6.15 -5.74
CA LYS A 5 8.36 7.06 -5.80
C LYS A 5 8.31 8.15 -4.72
N ASP A 6 7.14 8.41 -4.15
CA ASP A 6 6.96 9.38 -3.07
C ASP A 6 7.31 8.80 -1.68
N TYR A 7 7.65 7.51 -1.61
CA TYR A 7 7.92 6.81 -0.36
C TYR A 7 9.36 6.29 -0.31
N LYS A 8 9.89 6.22 0.92
CA LYS A 8 11.13 5.50 1.17
C LYS A 8 10.86 4.00 1.13
N ILE A 9 11.43 3.33 0.14
CA ILE A 9 11.42 1.87 0.03
C ILE A 9 12.69 1.34 0.70
N ILE A 10 12.54 0.33 1.55
CA ILE A 10 13.65 -0.43 2.11
C ILE A 10 13.72 -1.76 1.38
N LEU A 11 14.92 -2.09 0.89
CA LEU A 11 15.23 -3.37 0.28
C LEU A 11 16.32 -4.06 1.11
N ARG A 12 16.08 -5.31 1.50
CA ARG A 12 17.05 -6.10 2.26
C ARG A 12 17.12 -7.55 1.76
N PRO A 13 18.26 -8.22 1.86
CA PRO A 13 18.35 -9.67 1.72
C PRO A 13 17.56 -10.37 2.84
N ASP A 14 17.14 -11.60 2.57
CA ASP A 14 16.47 -12.49 3.52
C ASP A 14 17.18 -13.86 3.57
N ASP A 15 16.90 -14.66 4.60
CA ASP A 15 17.73 -15.81 5.00
C ASP A 15 17.81 -16.94 3.95
N ASN A 16 16.97 -16.92 2.92
CA ASN A 16 16.86 -17.95 1.89
C ASN A 16 17.43 -17.52 0.52
N GLY A 17 18.27 -16.48 0.48
CA GLY A 17 18.78 -15.93 -0.79
C GLY A 17 17.73 -15.13 -1.57
N THR A 18 16.61 -14.80 -0.92
CA THR A 18 15.56 -13.92 -1.42
C THR A 18 15.79 -12.49 -0.95
N PHE A 19 14.96 -11.58 -1.45
CA PHE A 19 14.96 -10.17 -1.08
C PHE A 19 13.57 -9.77 -0.61
N VAL A 20 13.52 -8.87 0.38
CA VAL A 20 12.28 -8.27 0.87
C VAL A 20 12.33 -6.77 0.61
N ALA A 21 11.30 -6.26 -0.07
CA ALA A 21 11.05 -4.83 -0.27
C ALA A 21 9.83 -4.40 0.54
N TYR A 22 9.91 -3.25 1.22
CA TYR A 22 8.77 -2.73 2.00
C TYR A 22 8.82 -1.23 2.21
N ILE A 23 7.66 -0.63 2.52
CA ILE A 23 7.54 0.79 2.86
C ILE A 23 7.24 0.92 4.36
N PRO A 24 8.19 1.44 5.17
CA PRO A 24 7.99 1.59 6.62
C PRO A 24 6.81 2.50 6.99
N ALA A 25 6.47 3.45 6.12
CA ALA A 25 5.36 4.38 6.33
C ALA A 25 3.97 3.77 6.05
N ILE A 26 3.90 2.57 5.43
CA ILE A 26 2.65 1.91 5.05
C ILE A 26 2.67 0.50 5.62
N GLN A 27 1.99 0.31 6.75
CA GLN A 27 1.87 -1.00 7.37
C GLN A 27 1.25 -2.01 6.39
N GLY A 28 1.83 -3.20 6.32
CA GLY A 28 1.38 -4.26 5.42
C GLY A 28 1.91 -4.16 3.98
N CYS A 29 2.56 -3.05 3.59
CA CYS A 29 3.16 -2.91 2.26
C CYS A 29 4.54 -3.58 2.21
N HIS A 30 4.53 -4.90 1.98
CA HIS A 30 5.72 -5.74 1.88
C HIS A 30 5.59 -6.65 0.66
N ALA A 31 6.71 -6.90 0.00
CA ALA A 31 6.83 -7.85 -1.09
C ALA A 31 8.17 -8.58 -1.00
N TRP A 32 8.22 -9.78 -1.56
CA TRP A 32 9.43 -10.59 -1.62
C TRP A 32 9.69 -11.02 -3.06
N GLY A 33 10.95 -11.32 -3.38
CA GLY A 33 11.34 -11.84 -4.69
C GLY A 33 12.69 -12.53 -4.66
N GLU A 34 12.96 -13.35 -5.68
CA GLU A 34 14.24 -14.05 -5.84
C GLU A 34 15.40 -13.09 -6.15
N THR A 35 15.09 -11.92 -6.70
CA THR A 35 16.06 -10.84 -6.96
C THR A 35 15.59 -9.52 -6.34
N PRO A 36 16.50 -8.54 -6.15
CA PRO A 36 16.15 -7.18 -5.77
C PRO A 36 15.02 -6.58 -6.62
N GLU A 37 15.13 -6.75 -7.93
CA GLU A 37 14.20 -6.21 -8.93
C GLU A 37 12.84 -6.88 -8.83
N ALA A 38 12.82 -8.21 -8.62
CA ALA A 38 11.58 -8.95 -8.42
C ALA A 38 10.84 -8.45 -7.17
N ALA A 39 11.54 -8.30 -6.04
CA ALA A 39 10.93 -7.81 -4.81
C ALA A 39 10.35 -6.39 -4.96
N LEU A 40 11.03 -5.52 -5.72
CA LEU A 40 10.54 -4.16 -6.02
C LEU A 40 9.35 -4.18 -6.98
N CYS A 41 9.35 -5.06 -7.98
CA CYS A 41 8.24 -5.21 -8.93
C CYS A 41 6.96 -5.64 -8.22
N GLU A 42 7.06 -6.62 -7.33
CA GLU A 42 5.95 -7.16 -6.54
C GLU A 42 5.40 -6.16 -5.52
N LEU A 43 6.14 -5.08 -5.20
CA LEU A 43 5.67 -4.03 -4.31
C LEU A 43 4.59 -3.12 -4.95
N ASN A 44 4.59 -2.99 -6.28
CA ASN A 44 3.60 -2.22 -7.04
C ASN A 44 2.15 -2.68 -6.79
N PRO A 45 1.79 -3.96 -7.07
CA PRO A 45 0.41 -4.41 -6.89
C PRO A 45 -0.06 -4.36 -5.42
N VAL A 46 0.85 -4.62 -4.46
CA VAL A 46 0.53 -4.53 -3.03
C VAL A 46 0.17 -3.09 -2.63
N PHE A 47 0.94 -2.12 -3.13
CA PHE A 47 0.68 -0.71 -2.88
C PHE A 47 -0.65 -0.24 -3.50
N GLU A 48 -0.93 -0.65 -4.75
CA GLU A 48 -2.19 -0.33 -5.43
C GLU A 48 -3.39 -0.85 -4.66
N MET A 49 -3.36 -2.13 -4.24
CA MET A 49 -4.42 -2.74 -3.44
C MET A 49 -4.68 -1.97 -2.14
N ILE A 50 -3.62 -1.60 -1.41
CA ILE A 50 -3.75 -0.81 -0.18
C ILE A 50 -4.34 0.58 -0.49
N GLN A 51 -3.90 1.26 -1.55
CA GLN A 51 -4.45 2.57 -1.93
C GLN A 51 -5.94 2.52 -2.26
N GLU A 52 -6.38 1.47 -2.96
CA GLU A 52 -7.77 1.24 -3.29
C GLU A 52 -8.61 1.06 -2.03
N GLU A 53 -8.14 0.24 -1.08
CA GLU A 53 -8.80 0.02 0.21
C GLU A 53 -8.96 1.32 1.00
N TYR A 54 -7.89 2.09 1.20
CA TYR A 54 -7.96 3.39 1.88
C TYR A 54 -8.90 4.39 1.18
N SER A 55 -8.97 4.33 -0.15
CA SER A 55 -9.85 5.20 -0.94
C SER A 55 -11.31 4.77 -0.86
N ALA A 56 -11.59 3.46 -0.73
CA ALA A 56 -12.93 2.91 -0.57
C ALA A 56 -13.48 3.14 0.85
N THR A 57 -12.68 2.87 1.89
CA THR A 57 -13.07 3.08 3.29
C THR A 57 -13.44 4.54 3.54
N ARG A 58 -12.62 5.50 3.08
CA ARG A 58 -12.96 6.94 3.17
C ARG A 58 -14.25 7.32 2.46
N LYS A 59 -14.58 6.68 1.33
CA LYS A 59 -15.84 6.94 0.64
C LYS A 59 -17.05 6.39 1.40
N SER A 60 -16.89 5.25 2.09
CA SER A 60 -17.95 4.65 2.90
C SER A 60 -18.26 5.45 4.18
N GLU A 61 -17.22 6.01 4.82
CA GLU A 61 -17.36 6.88 5.99
C GLU A 61 -18.05 8.20 5.62
N VAL A 62 -17.59 8.87 4.55
CA VAL A 62 -18.18 10.15 4.09
C VAL A 62 -19.63 9.98 3.62
N ARG A 63 -20.00 8.83 3.05
CA ARG A 63 -21.38 8.56 2.62
C ARG A 63 -22.32 8.36 3.80
N SER A 64 -21.85 7.73 4.88
CA SER A 64 -22.67 7.50 6.09
C SER A 64 -22.92 8.80 6.87
N GLN A 65 -21.95 9.73 6.90
CA GLN A 65 -22.14 11.06 7.52
C GLN A 65 -22.96 12.04 6.67
N LYS A 66 -23.05 11.86 5.35
CA LYS A 66 -23.92 12.70 4.50
C LYS A 66 -25.39 12.30 4.53
N SER A 67 -25.74 11.11 4.99
CA SER A 67 -27.15 10.70 5.15
C SER A 67 -27.81 11.18 6.45
N GLU A 68 -27.05 11.70 7.42
CA GLU A 68 -27.58 12.18 8.70
C GLU A 68 -27.88 13.69 8.74
N VAL A 69 -27.62 14.44 7.66
CA VAL A 69 -27.94 15.88 7.57
C VAL A 69 -28.83 16.15 6.36
N ASN A 70 -30.08 15.68 6.44
CA ASN A 70 -31.22 16.31 5.79
C ASN A 70 -32.21 16.65 6.90
N TYR A 71 -32.18 17.90 7.36
CA TYR A 71 -33.30 18.48 8.09
C TYR A 71 -34.28 19.03 7.06
N ASP A 72 -35.56 18.74 7.27
CA ASP A 72 -36.73 19.23 6.53
C ASP A 72 -36.72 20.75 6.25
#